data_AF-A0A1Q5BX25-F1
#
_entry.id   AF-A0A1Q5BX25-F1
#
_cell.length_a   1.000
_cell.length_b   1.000
_cell.length_c   1.000
_cell.angle_alpha   90.00
_cell.angle_beta   90.00
_cell.angle_gamma   90.00
#
_symmetry.space_group_name_H-M   'P 1'
#
loop_
_entity.id
_entity.type
_entity.pdbx_description
1 polymer ?
#
loop_
_entity_poly.entity_id
_entity_poly.type
_entity_poly.pdbx_seq_one_letter_code
_entity_poly.pdbx_strand_id
1 'polypeptide(L)' 'MTHTNPDPEPERSTGLEPGGGVPPGETPPGESSMSEAGPWEGNNPSKGWAMAPLTVILVLVALVAAGFLGYALVLML' A
#
# COMPACT_ATOMS: atom_id res chain seq x y z
N MET A 1 21.35 3.54 -1.54
CA MET A 1 20.08 4.22 -1.23
C MET A 1 20.41 5.69 -1.09
N THR A 2 19.76 6.56 -1.86
CA THR A 2 19.92 8.01 -1.72
C THR A 2 19.00 8.45 -0.58
N HIS A 3 19.56 9.06 0.47
CA HIS A 3 18.78 9.59 1.58
C HIS A 3 18.22 10.96 1.20
N THR A 4 16.91 11.14 1.25
CA THR A 4 16.25 12.44 1.11
C THR A 4 15.94 12.96 2.50
N ASN A 5 16.49 14.13 2.85
CA ASN A 5 16.15 14.82 4.08
C ASN A 5 14.71 15.37 3.96
N PRO A 6 13.76 15.00 4.83
CA PRO A 6 12.45 15.63 4.86
C PRO A 6 12.51 17.11 5.26
N ASP A 7 13.49 17.48 6.09
CA ASP A 7 13.50 18.77 6.77
C ASP A 7 13.68 19.92 5.77
N PRO A 8 12.95 21.03 5.96
CA PRO A 8 13.09 22.20 5.11
C PRO A 8 14.51 22.75 5.17
N GLU A 9 15.08 23.08 4.01
CA GLU A 9 16.40 23.72 3.97
C GLU A 9 16.33 25.15 4.54
N PRO A 10 17.23 25.53 5.47
CA PRO A 10 17.30 26.90 6.01
C PRO A 10 17.48 27.96 4.93
N GLU A 11 18.24 27.65 3.86
CA GLU A 11 18.49 28.57 2.75
C GLU A 11 17.25 28.85 1.89
N ARG A 12 16.20 28.03 2.05
CA ARG A 12 14.94 28.11 1.28
C ARG A 12 13.73 28.36 2.16
N SER A 13 13.93 28.53 3.46
CA SER A 13 12.86 28.67 4.46
C SER A 13 13.08 29.93 5.27
N THR A 14 12.22 30.93 5.07
CA THR A 14 12.28 32.20 5.79
C THR A 14 12.16 31.98 7.29
N GLY A 15 13.03 32.62 8.07
CA GLY A 15 13.01 32.54 9.54
C GLY A 15 13.62 31.27 10.12
N LEU A 16 13.99 30.28 9.30
CA LEU A 16 14.57 29.02 9.78
C LEU A 16 16.06 29.19 10.09
N GLU A 17 16.43 29.08 11.37
CA GLU A 17 17.84 29.10 11.77
C GLU A 17 18.54 27.75 11.51
N PRO A 18 19.88 27.76 11.31
CA PRO A 18 20.69 26.54 11.33
C PRO A 18 20.48 25.80 12.66
N GLY A 19 19.76 24.67 12.61
CA GLY A 19 19.34 23.92 13.81
C GLY A 19 17.84 23.64 13.90
N GLY A 20 17.03 24.18 12.96
CA GLY A 20 15.60 23.86 12.86
C GLY A 20 14.68 24.76 13.70
N GLY A 21 15.22 25.83 14.28
CA GLY A 21 14.48 26.81 15.06
C GLY A 21 13.87 27.92 14.20
N VAL A 22 12.95 28.68 14.81
CA VAL A 22 12.48 29.97 14.28
C VAL A 22 12.42 31.00 15.44
N PRO A 23 12.44 32.31 15.14
CA PRO A 23 12.28 33.35 16.15
C PRO A 23 10.96 33.26 16.94
N PRO A 24 10.94 33.75 18.19
CA PRO A 24 9.70 33.81 18.97
C PRO A 24 8.60 34.61 18.25
N GLY A 25 7.40 34.03 18.16
CA GLY A 25 6.23 34.65 17.51
C GLY A 25 6.06 34.28 16.04
N GLU A 26 7.05 33.65 15.42
CA GLU A 26 6.88 33.01 14.11
C GLU A 26 6.29 31.60 14.26
N THR A 27 5.61 31.12 13.22
CA THR A 27 5.11 29.73 13.19
C THR A 27 6.26 28.82 12.76
N PRO A 28 6.66 27.82 13.58
CA PRO A 28 7.69 26.87 13.19
C PRO A 28 7.34 26.18 11.86
N PRO A 29 8.34 25.77 11.06
CA PRO A 29 8.08 24.97 9.87
C PRO A 29 7.33 23.69 10.26
N GLY A 30 6.41 23.26 9.39
CA GLY A 30 5.70 22.01 9.58
C GLY A 30 6.69 20.84 9.61
N GLU A 31 6.59 20.00 10.63
CA GLU A 31 7.32 18.74 10.68
C GLU A 31 6.87 17.83 9.53
N SER A 32 7.81 17.37 8.71
CA SER A 32 7.55 16.35 7.69
C SER A 32 8.02 14.99 8.21
N SER A 33 7.24 14.37 9.09
CA SER A 33 7.57 13.07 9.70
C SER A 33 7.34 11.86 8.80
N MET A 34 7.13 12.06 7.49
CA MET A 34 6.55 11.06 6.60
C MET A 34 7.30 10.91 5.27
N SER A 35 8.57 11.29 5.20
CA SER A 35 9.41 10.82 4.09
C SER A 35 9.39 9.29 4.11
N GLU A 36 8.88 8.69 3.04
CA GLU A 36 8.72 7.23 2.88
C GLU A 36 7.54 6.56 3.60
N ALA A 37 6.56 7.32 4.14
CA ALA A 37 5.35 6.73 4.76
C ALA A 37 4.29 6.27 3.73
N GLY A 38 4.62 6.33 2.44
CA GLY A 38 3.77 5.77 1.38
C GLY A 38 3.77 4.24 1.42
N PRO A 39 2.79 3.59 0.76
CA PRO A 39 2.83 2.16 0.55
C PRO A 39 4.17 1.73 -0.05
N TRP A 40 4.81 0.74 0.55
CA TRP A 40 6.04 0.18 -0.01
C TRP A 40 5.71 -0.59 -1.30
N GLU A 41 5.95 0.02 -2.46
CA GLU A 41 5.69 -0.60 -3.76
C GLU A 41 6.71 -1.66 -4.18
N GLY A 42 7.77 -1.89 -3.40
CA GLY A 42 8.87 -2.82 -3.73
C GLY A 42 8.45 -4.27 -3.94
N ASN A 43 7.27 -4.66 -3.43
CA ASN A 43 6.74 -6.02 -3.50
C ASN A 43 5.35 -6.07 -4.15
N ASN A 44 4.94 -5.03 -4.88
CA ASN A 44 3.64 -5.04 -5.53
C ASN A 44 3.62 -6.08 -6.67
N PRO A 45 2.68 -7.04 -6.67
CA PRO A 45 2.58 -8.02 -7.75
C PRO A 45 2.38 -7.33 -9.10
N SER A 46 2.91 -7.91 -10.17
CA SER A 46 2.71 -7.40 -11.52
C SER A 46 1.21 -7.26 -11.84
N LYS A 47 0.84 -6.25 -12.63
CA LYS A 47 -0.56 -6.06 -13.06
C LYS A 47 -1.11 -7.35 -13.66
N GLY A 48 -2.23 -7.83 -13.12
CA GLY A 48 -2.87 -9.09 -13.53
C GLY A 48 -2.62 -10.30 -12.63
N TRP A 49 -1.73 -10.20 -11.62
CA TRP A 49 -1.47 -11.30 -10.68
C TRP A 49 -2.72 -11.76 -9.91
N ALA A 50 -3.69 -10.88 -9.68
CA ALA A 50 -4.96 -11.22 -9.04
C ALA A 50 -5.81 -12.25 -9.83
N MET A 51 -5.59 -12.37 -11.15
CA MET A 51 -6.39 -13.26 -11.99
C MET A 51 -6.06 -14.74 -11.75
N ALA A 52 -4.79 -15.09 -11.54
CA ALA A 52 -4.36 -16.46 -11.31
C ALA A 52 -5.03 -17.13 -10.08
N PRO A 53 -4.97 -16.54 -8.86
CA PRO A 53 -5.63 -17.14 -7.70
C PRO A 53 -7.16 -17.13 -7.85
N LEU A 54 -7.74 -16.09 -8.47
CA LEU A 54 -9.17 -16.03 -8.73
C LEU A 54 -9.64 -17.19 -9.62
N THR A 55 -8.94 -17.46 -10.73
CA THR A 55 -9.26 -18.57 -11.62
C THR A 55 -9.17 -19.92 -10.90
N VAL A 56 -8.14 -20.14 -10.07
CA VAL A 56 -8.00 -21.37 -9.29
C VAL A 56 -9.17 -21.57 -8.34
N ILE A 57 -9.58 -20.51 -7.63
CA ILE A 57 -10.73 -20.56 -6.72
C ILE A 57 -12.02 -20.89 -7.49
N LEU A 58 -12.26 -20.26 -8.64
CA LEU A 58 -13.46 -20.51 -9.44
C LEU A 58 -13.52 -21.94 -9.97
N VAL A 59 -12.40 -22.50 -10.42
CA VAL A 59 -12.32 -23.90 -10.85
C VAL A 59 -12.64 -24.84 -9.69
N LEU A 60 -12.07 -24.62 -8.51
CA LEU A 60 -12.34 -25.44 -7.33
C LEU A 60 -13.82 -25.41 -6.94
N VAL A 61 -14.43 -24.21 -6.92
CA VAL A 61 -15.86 -24.04 -6.63
C VAL A 61 -16.72 -24.79 -7.63
N ALA A 62 -16.41 -24.70 -8.93
CA ALA A 62 -17.15 -25.41 -9.97
C ALA A 62 -17.07 -26.94 -9.81
N LEU A 63 -15.90 -27.48 -9.46
CA LEU A 63 -15.72 -28.91 -9.20
C LEU A 63 -16.54 -29.38 -8.00
N VAL A 64 -16.53 -28.62 -6.90
CA VAL A 64 -17.33 -28.93 -5.71
C VAL A 64 -18.83 -28.88 -6.02
N ALA A 65 -19.28 -27.85 -6.74
CA ALA A 65 -20.67 -27.71 -7.16
C ALA A 65 -21.12 -28.87 -8.06
N ALA A 66 -20.27 -29.29 -9.02
CA ALA A 66 -20.54 -30.45 -9.87
C ALA A 66 -20.65 -31.75 -9.06
N GLY A 67 -19.81 -31.92 -8.03
CA GLY A 67 -19.90 -33.05 -7.11
C GLY A 67 -21.23 -33.10 -6.35
N PHE A 68 -21.66 -31.97 -5.79
CA PHE A 68 -22.97 -31.87 -5.14
C PHE A 68 -24.13 -32.11 -6.11
N LEU A 69 -24.04 -31.58 -7.34
CA LEU A 69 -25.06 -31.81 -8.36
C LEU A 69 -25.16 -33.29 -8.72
N GLY A 70 -24.03 -33.97 -8.93
CA GLY A 70 -23.98 -35.41 -9.19
C GLY A 70 -24.57 -36.22 -8.02
N TYR A 71 -24.21 -35.87 -6.79
CA TYR A 71 -24.77 -36.50 -5.59
C TYR A 71 -26.29 -36.32 -5.50
N ALA A 72 -26.81 -35.12 -5.77
CA ALA A 72 -28.25 -34.84 -5.77
C ALA A 72 -28.99 -35.66 -6.83
N LEU A 73 -28.43 -35.79 -8.05
CA LEU A 73 -29.00 -36.62 -9.11
C LEU A 73 -29.06 -38.10 -8.73
N VAL A 74 -28.01 -38.62 -8.06
CA VAL A 74 -28.00 -40.00 -7.55
C VAL A 74 -29.10 -40.21 -6.50
N LEU A 75 -29.35 -39.24 -5.62
CA LEU A 75 -30.44 -39.33 -4.64
C LEU A 75 -31.85 -39.23 -5.23
N MET A 76 -31.98 -38.67 -6.44
CA MET A 76 -33.28 -38.51 -7.12
C MET A 76 -33.70 -39.74 -7.94
N LEU A 77 -32.80 -40.68 -8.20
CA LEU A 77 -33.05 -41.92 -8.93
C LEU A 77 -33.45 -43.05 -7.98
#